data_AF-A0AAE4IQG9-F1
#
_entry.id   AF-A0AAE4IQG9-F1
#
_cell.length_a   1.000
_cell.length_b   1.000
_cell.length_c   1.000
_cell.angle_alpha   90.00
_cell.angle_beta   90.00
_cell.angle_gamma   90.00
#
_symmetry.space_group_name_H-M   'P 1'
#
loop_
_entity.id
_entity.type
_entity.pdbx_description
1 polymer ?
#
loop_
_entity_poly.entity_id
_entity_poly.type
_entity_poly.pdbx_seq_one_letter_code
_entity_poly.pdbx_strand_id
1 'polypeptide(L)'
;MIARNFYQGEFSLLYPKIDMAGALSGIIGSEFPLFNALIYLCFEIFGFEHWYGRLINLIISSIGIYFFFKVLKELFTSRIAYYSTIILLCSIWFSFSRKIMPDTFSVSLVIISLSSLIQYIRESSISNLVYFIILGSLGCLSKIPAISLLSPLIIIFFIPSINRKKRTFISFAVLIVAFITALWYFYWVPHLTSTYQYELYFPKTLADGFLELKNHIPDLFKRFYFSAFLSYIAFVSFIIGAIFLVKDKMYYALSGLLAAFIIFGVFIIKTGAVFPTHNYYIIPFVPFMAFTAGYSVSKISNKWAAVVCTLIFVEAIANQQHDFFIKDENRYKLKLEKIGQNTIDDKELIVINGGKSPQLIYFINKKGWSVSNKFLEDPTKIDSLKSLGAQKLIIDKKTSTMNYPFKKAYNGEHFEVYDLLEPQEL
;
A
#
# COMPACT_ATOMS: atom_id res chain seq x y z
N MET A 1 9.12 -0.87 -10.61
CA MET A 1 8.88 -0.79 -12.06
C MET A 1 8.49 0.62 -12.47
N ILE A 2 7.34 1.17 -12.03
CA ILE A 2 6.88 2.51 -12.46
C ILE A 2 7.94 3.61 -12.29
N ALA A 3 8.52 3.76 -11.08
CA ALA A 3 9.56 4.76 -10.85
C ALA A 3 10.81 4.57 -11.74
N ARG A 4 11.16 3.32 -12.06
CA ARG A 4 12.27 3.00 -12.97
C ARG A 4 11.90 3.31 -14.42
N ASN A 5 10.65 3.07 -14.83
CA ASN A 5 10.15 3.42 -16.15
C ASN A 5 10.07 4.94 -16.36
N PHE A 6 9.80 5.72 -15.31
CA PHE A 6 9.94 7.18 -15.35
C PHE A 6 11.38 7.63 -15.58
N TYR A 7 12.35 6.90 -15.03
CA TYR A 7 13.77 7.23 -15.14
C TYR A 7 14.39 6.81 -16.48
N GLN A 8 14.04 5.61 -16.97
CA GLN A 8 14.58 5.07 -18.22
C GLN A 8 13.80 5.50 -19.46
N GLY A 9 12.60 6.03 -19.29
CA GLY A 9 11.68 6.34 -20.37
C GLY A 9 10.97 7.67 -20.15
N GLU A 10 9.81 7.80 -20.77
CA GLU A 10 9.01 9.02 -20.68
C GLU A 10 8.33 9.13 -19.30
N PHE A 11 8.59 10.23 -18.59
CA PHE A 11 7.88 10.58 -17.37
C PHE A 11 6.42 10.93 -17.67
N SER A 12 5.49 10.14 -17.14
CA SER A 12 4.06 10.45 -17.23
C SER A 12 3.29 9.97 -16.00
N LEU A 13 2.73 10.92 -15.24
CA LEU A 13 1.83 10.61 -14.14
C LEU A 13 0.51 10.02 -14.62
N LEU A 14 0.05 10.41 -15.81
CA LEU A 14 -1.23 9.97 -16.38
C LEU A 14 -1.12 8.59 -17.05
N TYR A 15 0.06 8.22 -17.53
CA TYR A 15 0.31 6.96 -18.23
C TYR A 15 1.48 6.19 -17.59
N PRO A 16 1.37 5.75 -16.32
CA PRO A 16 2.43 4.99 -15.65
C PRO A 16 2.67 3.66 -16.36
N LYS A 17 3.94 3.25 -16.47
CA LYS A 17 4.36 2.02 -17.18
C LYS A 17 5.00 0.98 -16.27
N ILE A 18 4.84 -0.28 -16.61
CA ILE A 18 5.45 -1.45 -15.96
C ILE A 18 6.14 -2.36 -16.98
N ASP A 19 6.99 -3.25 -16.49
CA ASP A 19 7.82 -4.12 -17.33
C ASP A 19 7.13 -5.45 -17.67
N MET A 20 6.07 -5.81 -16.94
CA MET A 20 5.42 -7.12 -17.01
C MET A 20 4.16 -7.16 -17.89
N ALA A 21 4.12 -6.36 -18.95
CA ALA A 21 2.97 -6.26 -19.86
C ALA A 21 3.16 -7.01 -21.21
N GLY A 22 4.20 -7.85 -21.32
CA GLY A 22 4.46 -8.60 -22.54
C GLY A 22 4.73 -7.68 -23.73
N ALA A 23 4.00 -7.94 -24.83
CA ALA A 23 4.05 -7.15 -26.06
C ALA A 23 3.24 -5.84 -26.02
N LEU A 24 2.52 -5.56 -24.94
CA LEU A 24 1.72 -4.34 -24.79
C LEU A 24 2.59 -3.13 -24.44
N SER A 25 1.99 -1.94 -24.45
CA SER A 25 2.71 -0.68 -24.17
C SER A 25 3.32 -0.57 -22.77
N GLY A 26 2.89 -1.42 -21.83
CA GLY A 26 3.27 -1.34 -20.42
C GLY A 26 2.42 -0.39 -19.59
N ILE A 27 1.54 0.41 -20.20
CA ILE A 27 0.68 1.35 -19.49
C ILE A 27 -0.33 0.59 -18.62
N ILE A 28 -0.43 0.95 -17.34
CA ILE A 28 -1.25 0.24 -16.36
C ILE A 28 -2.32 1.13 -15.72
N GLY A 29 -3.51 0.57 -15.54
CA GLY A 29 -4.51 1.09 -14.60
C GLY A 29 -4.11 0.75 -13.15
N SER A 30 -3.56 1.73 -12.42
CA SER A 30 -3.07 1.59 -11.03
C SER A 30 -3.48 2.76 -10.13
N GLU A 31 -3.04 2.74 -8.86
CA GLU A 31 -3.04 3.96 -8.04
C GLU A 31 -2.29 5.11 -8.71
N PHE A 32 -2.61 6.34 -8.30
CA PHE A 32 -1.93 7.53 -8.80
C PHE A 32 -0.44 7.48 -8.40
N PRO A 33 0.50 7.61 -9.36
CA PRO A 33 1.90 7.26 -9.14
C PRO A 33 2.70 8.36 -8.40
N LEU A 34 2.10 9.08 -7.44
CA LEU A 34 2.78 10.12 -6.65
C LEU A 34 4.01 9.56 -5.92
N PHE A 35 3.84 8.44 -5.22
CA PHE A 35 4.93 7.82 -4.47
C PHE A 35 6.05 7.36 -5.43
N ASN A 36 5.70 6.87 -6.61
CA ASN A 36 6.67 6.50 -7.65
C ASN A 36 7.39 7.72 -8.24
N ALA A 37 6.69 8.84 -8.43
CA ALA A 37 7.27 10.08 -8.93
C ALA A 37 8.29 10.66 -7.94
N LEU A 38 8.02 10.62 -6.64
CA LEU A 38 8.99 11.04 -5.61
C LEU A 38 10.25 10.16 -5.64
N ILE A 39 10.11 8.85 -5.84
CA ILE A 39 11.25 7.94 -6.00
C ILE A 39 12.05 8.29 -7.26
N TYR A 40 11.35 8.55 -8.37
CA TYR A 40 11.97 8.99 -9.63
C TYR A 40 12.77 10.28 -9.46
N LEU A 41 12.25 11.29 -8.75
CA LEU A 41 13.00 12.52 -8.48
C LEU A 41 14.30 12.25 -7.71
N CYS A 42 14.32 11.28 -6.80
CA CYS A 42 15.57 10.86 -6.17
C CYS A 42 16.53 10.18 -7.16
N PHE A 43 16.03 9.41 -8.13
CA PHE A 43 16.86 8.83 -9.19
C PHE A 43 17.54 9.91 -10.03
N GLU A 44 16.81 10.98 -10.38
CA GLU A 44 17.36 12.11 -11.13
C GLU A 44 18.47 12.86 -10.38
N ILE A 45 18.30 13.05 -9.07
CA ILE A 45 19.24 13.86 -8.27
C ILE A 45 20.46 13.04 -7.82
N PHE A 46 20.25 11.77 -7.45
CA PHE A 46 21.26 10.96 -6.75
C PHE A 46 21.69 9.70 -7.52
N GLY A 47 21.15 9.48 -8.73
CA GLY A 47 21.35 8.24 -9.48
C GLY A 47 20.44 7.10 -9.01
N PHE A 48 20.28 6.06 -9.83
CA PHE A 48 19.36 4.95 -9.56
C PHE A 48 19.82 4.07 -8.40
N GLU A 49 18.93 3.86 -7.42
CA GLU A 49 19.16 2.94 -6.30
C GLU A 49 17.84 2.29 -5.82
N HIS A 50 17.88 1.05 -5.36
CA HIS A 50 16.64 0.34 -4.98
C HIS A 50 15.98 0.84 -3.69
N TRP A 51 16.67 1.63 -2.87
CA TRP A 51 16.27 1.85 -1.47
C TRP A 51 15.54 3.17 -1.20
N TYR A 52 15.57 4.17 -2.10
CA TYR A 52 15.00 5.51 -1.83
C TYR A 52 13.53 5.47 -1.41
N GLY A 53 12.73 4.59 -2.03
CA GLY A 53 11.32 4.45 -1.65
C GLY A 53 11.10 4.12 -0.17
N ARG A 54 12.02 3.36 0.44
CA ARG A 54 11.95 3.06 1.88
C ARG A 54 12.20 4.30 2.71
N LEU A 55 13.19 5.11 2.34
CA LEU A 55 13.50 6.36 3.05
C LEU A 55 12.38 7.38 2.90
N ILE A 56 11.84 7.58 1.69
CA ILE A 56 10.72 8.48 1.45
C ILE A 56 9.51 8.07 2.30
N ASN A 57 9.15 6.78 2.26
CA ASN A 57 8.01 6.30 3.05
C ASN A 57 8.27 6.47 4.55
N LEU A 58 9.48 6.19 5.04
CA LEU A 58 9.85 6.35 6.45
C LEU A 58 9.72 7.81 6.91
N ILE A 59 10.22 8.77 6.12
CA ILE A 59 10.15 10.20 6.42
C ILE A 59 8.69 10.65 6.50
N ILE A 60 7.91 10.40 5.45
CA ILE A 60 6.50 10.84 5.39
C ILE A 60 5.66 10.14 6.46
N SER A 61 5.91 8.86 6.71
CA SER A 61 5.25 8.09 7.78
C SER A 61 5.58 8.60 9.18
N SER A 62 6.82 9.05 9.41
CA SER A 62 7.23 9.65 10.69
C SER A 62 6.58 11.01 10.91
N ILE A 63 6.51 11.84 9.86
CA ILE A 63 5.77 13.11 9.88
C ILE A 63 4.28 12.84 10.13
N GLY A 64 3.70 11.83 9.48
CA GLY A 64 2.32 11.40 9.70
C GLY A 64 2.03 11.02 11.16
N ILE A 65 2.93 10.28 11.81
CA ILE A 65 2.81 9.94 13.25
C ILE A 65 2.83 11.20 14.13
N TYR A 66 3.71 12.17 13.82
CA TYR A 66 3.73 13.45 14.54
C TYR A 66 2.40 14.22 14.38
N PHE A 67 1.86 14.28 13.17
CA PHE A 67 0.57 14.91 12.94
C PHE A 67 -0.59 14.13 13.54
N PHE A 68 -0.51 12.80 13.63
CA PHE A 68 -1.49 11.98 14.36
C PHE A 68 -1.51 12.36 15.85
N PHE A 69 -0.34 12.49 16.47
CA PHE A 69 -0.23 13.01 17.84
C PHE A 69 -0.87 14.40 17.95
N LYS A 70 -0.54 15.32 17.04
CA LYS A 70 -1.06 16.70 17.04
C LYS A 70 -2.58 16.71 16.93
N VAL A 71 -3.16 15.99 15.96
CA VAL A 71 -4.61 15.86 15.76
C VAL A 71 -5.29 15.36 17.02
N LEU A 72 -4.80 14.27 17.62
CA LEU A 72 -5.40 13.72 18.84
C LEU A 72 -5.25 14.65 20.05
N LYS A 73 -4.13 15.36 20.16
CA LYS A 73 -3.89 16.32 21.25
C LYS A 73 -4.87 17.50 21.17
N GLU A 74 -5.16 17.96 19.96
CA GLU A 74 -6.12 19.05 19.72
C GLU A 74 -7.57 18.61 19.95
N LEU A 75 -7.92 17.37 19.60
CA LEU A 75 -9.30 16.86 19.74
C LEU A 75 -9.61 16.30 21.13
N PHE A 76 -8.60 15.86 21.88
CA PHE A 76 -8.76 15.15 23.15
C PHE A 76 -7.79 15.69 24.22
N THR A 77 -6.92 14.84 24.77
CA THR A 77 -5.93 15.23 25.78
C THR A 77 -4.54 14.80 25.34
N SER A 78 -3.51 15.49 25.82
CA SER A 78 -2.10 15.12 25.58
C SER A 78 -1.80 13.67 25.98
N ARG A 79 -2.47 13.16 27.04
CA ARG A 79 -2.30 11.79 27.54
C ARG A 79 -2.85 10.75 26.55
N ILE A 80 -4.06 10.98 26.02
CA ILE A 80 -4.66 10.11 25.00
C ILE A 80 -3.79 10.12 23.74
N ALA A 81 -3.39 11.30 23.29
CA ALA A 81 -2.55 11.46 22.11
C ALA A 81 -1.23 10.68 22.25
N TYR A 82 -0.52 10.85 23.38
CA TYR A 82 0.76 10.20 23.63
C TYR A 82 0.69 8.67 23.53
N TYR A 83 -0.24 8.03 24.27
CA TYR A 83 -0.34 6.57 24.26
C TYR A 83 -0.86 6.03 22.93
N SER A 84 -1.79 6.73 22.27
CA SER A 84 -2.27 6.36 20.94
C SER A 84 -1.14 6.38 19.93
N THR A 85 -0.28 7.41 19.98
CA THR A 85 0.87 7.58 19.09
C THR A 85 1.91 6.48 19.31
N ILE A 86 2.21 6.10 20.56
CA ILE A 86 3.11 4.97 20.84
C ILE A 86 2.56 3.67 20.24
N ILE A 87 1.27 3.39 20.47
CA ILE A 87 0.64 2.16 19.97
C ILE A 87 0.64 2.15 18.43
N LEU A 88 0.34 3.28 17.78
CA LEU A 88 0.44 3.39 16.32
C LEU A 88 1.88 3.15 15.85
N LEU A 89 2.87 3.79 16.48
CA LEU A 89 4.28 3.70 16.13
C LEU A 89 4.80 2.26 16.09
N CYS A 90 4.47 1.44 17.11
CA CYS A 90 4.96 0.06 17.20
C CYS A 90 4.08 -0.98 16.49
N SER A 91 2.91 -0.60 15.99
CA SER A 91 1.97 -1.46 15.26
C SER A 91 2.53 -1.95 13.90
N ILE A 92 1.67 -2.49 13.04
CA ILE A 92 1.99 -2.77 11.62
C ILE A 92 2.60 -1.55 10.90
N TRP A 93 2.34 -0.33 11.38
CA TRP A 93 2.96 0.89 10.88
C TRP A 93 4.49 0.82 10.87
N PHE A 94 5.11 0.18 11.87
CA PHE A 94 6.56 0.07 11.97
C PHE A 94 7.20 -0.68 10.79
N SER A 95 6.66 -1.83 10.42
CA SER A 95 7.14 -2.60 9.25
C SER A 95 6.82 -1.89 7.95
N PHE A 96 5.58 -1.42 7.77
CA PHE A 96 5.14 -0.90 6.47
C PHE A 96 5.66 0.50 6.13
N SER A 97 6.00 1.33 7.12
CA SER A 97 6.71 2.60 6.89
C SER A 97 8.12 2.42 6.30
N ARG A 98 8.70 1.22 6.42
CA ARG A 98 10.03 0.87 5.87
C ARG A 98 9.95 0.13 4.54
N LYS A 99 8.73 -0.09 4.02
CA LYS A 99 8.50 -0.78 2.73
C LYS A 99 8.28 0.23 1.62
N ILE A 100 8.60 -0.18 0.38
CA ILE A 100 8.28 0.58 -0.82
C ILE A 100 6.81 0.29 -1.18
N MET A 101 5.91 0.79 -0.35
CA MET A 101 4.46 0.64 -0.48
C MET A 101 3.80 1.96 -0.06
N PRO A 102 2.82 2.47 -0.80
CA PRO A 102 2.24 3.78 -0.52
C PRO A 102 1.21 3.78 0.63
N ASP A 103 0.99 2.67 1.33
CA ASP A 103 -0.07 2.53 2.35
C ASP A 103 0.10 3.49 3.54
N THR A 104 1.24 3.44 4.25
CA THR A 104 1.54 4.37 5.35
C THR A 104 1.80 5.78 4.85
N PHE A 105 2.39 5.94 3.66
CA PHE A 105 2.57 7.22 2.99
C PHE A 105 1.24 7.92 2.75
N SER A 106 0.26 7.22 2.17
CA SER A 106 -1.08 7.74 1.88
C SER A 106 -1.82 8.13 3.15
N VAL A 107 -1.86 7.24 4.15
CA VAL A 107 -2.54 7.52 5.42
C VAL A 107 -1.90 8.72 6.12
N SER A 108 -0.57 8.85 6.08
CA SER A 108 0.14 10.03 6.60
C SER A 108 -0.30 11.33 5.94
N LEU A 109 -0.41 11.37 4.61
CA LEU A 109 -0.87 12.56 3.90
C LEU A 109 -2.29 12.96 4.32
N VAL A 110 -3.20 12.00 4.52
CA VAL A 110 -4.55 12.26 5.00
C VAL A 110 -4.54 12.73 6.46
N ILE A 111 -3.69 12.18 7.33
CA ILE A 111 -3.57 12.66 8.72
C ILE A 111 -3.04 14.09 8.77
N ILE A 112 -2.03 14.43 7.94
CA ILE A 112 -1.49 15.78 7.85
C ILE A 112 -2.58 16.74 7.34
N SER A 113 -3.36 16.33 6.34
CA SER A 113 -4.47 17.13 5.81
C SER A 113 -5.53 17.41 6.87
N LEU A 114 -5.90 16.41 7.70
CA LEU A 114 -6.81 16.57 8.82
C LEU A 114 -6.30 17.58 9.84
N SER A 115 -4.98 17.61 10.10
CA SER A 115 -4.41 18.65 10.96
C SER A 115 -4.59 20.05 10.37
N SER A 116 -4.40 20.25 9.07
CA SER A 116 -4.68 21.53 8.41
C SER A 116 -6.16 21.89 8.52
N LEU A 117 -7.06 20.92 8.34
CA LEU A 117 -8.50 21.15 8.50
C LEU A 117 -8.89 21.61 9.90
N ILE A 118 -8.28 21.03 10.95
CA ILE A 118 -8.48 21.47 12.34
C ILE A 118 -8.03 22.94 12.50
N GLN A 119 -6.89 23.33 11.91
CA GLN A 119 -6.44 24.72 11.94
C GLN A 119 -7.38 25.66 11.19
N TYR A 120 -7.98 25.22 10.07
CA TYR A 120 -9.05 25.98 9.41
C TYR A 120 -10.26 26.18 10.33
N ILE A 121 -10.68 25.14 11.07
CA ILE A 121 -11.81 25.24 12.00
C ILE A 121 -11.51 26.28 13.10
N ARG A 122 -10.27 26.38 13.56
CA ARG A 122 -9.87 27.35 14.61
C ARG A 122 -9.73 28.77 14.05
N GLU A 123 -8.93 28.95 13.02
CA GLU A 123 -8.44 30.25 12.57
C GLU A 123 -9.20 30.81 11.36
N SER A 124 -10.02 29.99 10.69
CA SER A 124 -10.73 30.33 9.45
C SER A 124 -9.80 30.70 8.27
N SER A 125 -8.52 30.32 8.32
CA SER A 125 -7.53 30.57 7.27
C SER A 125 -7.77 29.69 6.04
N ILE A 126 -8.07 30.29 4.88
CA ILE A 126 -8.33 29.56 3.63
C ILE A 126 -7.11 28.74 3.18
N SER A 127 -5.89 29.18 3.48
CA SER A 127 -4.67 28.41 3.18
C SER A 127 -4.71 27.02 3.82
N ASN A 128 -5.20 26.91 5.06
CA ASN A 128 -5.36 25.62 5.74
C ASN A 128 -6.39 24.71 5.04
N LEU A 129 -7.45 25.29 4.47
CA LEU A 129 -8.43 24.54 3.68
C LEU A 129 -7.86 24.06 2.34
N VAL A 130 -7.04 24.89 1.68
CA VAL A 130 -6.31 24.53 0.47
C VAL A 130 -5.32 23.39 0.75
N TYR A 131 -4.55 23.47 1.84
CA TYR A 131 -3.66 22.38 2.25
C TYR A 131 -4.43 21.08 2.55
N PHE A 132 -5.60 21.18 3.19
CA PHE A 132 -6.47 20.02 3.38
C PHE A 132 -6.88 19.38 2.04
N ILE A 133 -7.30 20.19 1.07
CA ILE A 133 -7.70 19.70 -0.27
C ILE A 133 -6.52 19.04 -0.98
N ILE A 134 -5.36 19.69 -1.02
CA ILE A 134 -4.17 19.17 -1.72
C ILE A 134 -3.71 17.87 -1.07
N LEU A 135 -3.42 17.87 0.22
CA LEU A 135 -2.87 16.69 0.91
C LEU A 135 -3.89 15.57 1.05
N GLY A 136 -5.17 15.91 1.28
CA GLY A 136 -6.26 14.93 1.31
C GLY A 136 -6.45 14.24 -0.03
N SER A 137 -6.40 15.00 -1.14
CA SER A 137 -6.47 14.44 -2.49
C SER A 137 -5.25 13.58 -2.80
N LEU A 138 -4.03 14.07 -2.55
CA LEU A 138 -2.81 13.30 -2.79
C LEU A 138 -2.75 12.01 -1.96
N GLY A 139 -3.22 12.05 -0.70
CA GLY A 139 -3.35 10.87 0.15
C GLY A 139 -4.33 9.84 -0.45
N CYS A 140 -5.56 10.25 -0.74
CA CYS A 140 -6.58 9.35 -1.30
C CYS A 140 -6.22 8.85 -2.71
N LEU A 141 -5.58 9.68 -3.53
CA LEU A 141 -5.06 9.29 -4.85
C LEU A 141 -3.97 8.22 -4.75
N SER A 142 -3.09 8.33 -3.75
CA SER A 142 -2.02 7.35 -3.52
C SER A 142 -2.54 5.99 -3.09
N LYS A 143 -3.61 5.96 -2.27
CA LYS A 143 -4.35 4.75 -1.88
C LYS A 143 -5.78 5.13 -1.48
N ILE A 144 -6.76 4.70 -2.28
CA ILE A 144 -8.18 4.98 -2.02
C ILE A 144 -8.67 4.64 -0.60
N PRO A 145 -8.20 3.57 0.10
CA PRO A 145 -8.71 3.20 1.42
C PRO A 145 -8.44 4.23 2.51
N ALA A 146 -7.47 5.13 2.32
CA ALA A 146 -7.18 6.22 3.25
C ALA A 146 -8.34 7.22 3.37
N ILE A 147 -9.31 7.21 2.45
CA ILE A 147 -10.55 8.00 2.56
C ILE A 147 -11.35 7.69 3.83
N SER A 148 -11.16 6.49 4.41
CA SER A 148 -11.77 6.11 5.69
C SER A 148 -11.39 7.08 6.83
N LEU A 149 -10.21 7.71 6.77
CA LEU A 149 -9.80 8.73 7.75
C LEU A 149 -10.57 10.04 7.63
N LEU A 150 -11.18 10.34 6.49
CA LEU A 150 -12.03 11.52 6.30
C LEU A 150 -13.47 11.29 6.76
N SER A 151 -13.89 10.03 6.92
CA SER A 151 -15.26 9.69 7.33
C SER A 151 -15.71 10.31 8.67
N PRO A 152 -14.86 10.51 9.71
CA PRO A 152 -15.28 11.16 10.94
C PRO A 152 -15.70 12.61 10.75
N LEU A 153 -15.36 13.25 9.62
CA LEU A 153 -15.77 14.63 9.34
C LEU A 153 -17.30 14.78 9.26
N ILE A 154 -18.06 13.69 9.11
CA ILE A 154 -19.52 13.72 9.24
C ILE A 154 -19.99 14.26 10.60
N ILE A 155 -19.17 14.12 11.66
CA ILE A 155 -19.53 14.62 13.00
C ILE A 155 -19.60 16.15 13.05
N ILE A 156 -18.91 16.86 12.14
CA ILE A 156 -18.81 18.32 12.12
C ILE A 156 -20.21 18.97 12.01
N PHE A 157 -21.16 18.32 11.35
CA PHE A 157 -22.53 18.81 11.22
C PHE A 157 -23.31 18.77 12.53
N PHE A 158 -22.87 17.95 13.49
CA PHE A 158 -23.49 17.77 14.81
C PHE A 158 -22.75 18.52 15.92
N ILE A 159 -21.68 19.26 15.61
CA ILE A 159 -20.94 20.09 16.56
C ILE A 159 -21.52 21.51 16.54
N PRO A 160 -22.23 21.97 17.59
CA PRO A 160 -22.92 23.27 17.59
C PRO A 160 -21.97 24.47 17.44
N SER A 161 -20.75 24.37 17.96
CA SER A 161 -19.75 25.45 17.92
C SER A 161 -19.22 25.75 16.52
N ILE A 162 -19.42 24.86 15.54
CA ILE A 162 -18.99 25.07 14.15
C ILE A 162 -20.13 25.75 13.39
N ASN A 163 -19.92 27.01 13.00
CA ASN A 163 -20.92 27.80 12.29
C ASN A 163 -21.23 27.26 10.87
N ARG A 164 -22.40 27.66 10.33
CA ARG A 164 -22.89 27.21 9.02
C ARG A 164 -21.91 27.48 7.87
N LYS A 165 -21.27 28.65 7.85
CA LYS A 165 -20.30 29.02 6.82
C LYS A 165 -19.13 28.02 6.78
N LYS A 166 -18.51 27.73 7.92
CA LYS A 166 -17.43 26.73 8.04
C LYS A 166 -17.90 25.35 7.58
N ARG A 167 -19.09 24.89 8.00
CA ARG A 167 -19.64 23.61 7.55
C ARG A 167 -19.74 23.54 6.03
N THR A 168 -20.22 24.60 5.37
CA THR A 168 -20.32 24.67 3.91
C THR A 168 -18.94 24.56 3.25
N PHE A 169 -17.96 25.34 3.70
CA PHE A 169 -16.60 25.30 3.13
C PHE A 169 -15.92 23.95 3.32
N ILE A 170 -16.06 23.33 4.50
CA ILE A 170 -15.52 22.00 4.77
C ILE A 170 -16.19 20.96 3.88
N SER A 171 -17.52 21.03 3.72
CA SER A 171 -18.26 20.13 2.83
C SER A 171 -17.77 20.24 1.39
N PHE A 172 -17.60 21.47 0.89
CA PHE A 172 -17.07 21.71 -0.44
C PHE A 172 -15.65 21.17 -0.61
N ALA A 173 -14.78 21.37 0.38
CA ALA A 173 -13.42 20.83 0.35
C ALA A 173 -13.39 19.29 0.35
N VAL A 174 -14.22 18.63 1.17
CA VAL A 174 -14.36 17.17 1.17
C VAL A 174 -14.89 16.67 -0.17
N LEU A 175 -15.87 17.36 -0.77
CA LEU A 175 -16.40 17.04 -2.09
C LEU A 175 -15.34 17.17 -3.18
N ILE A 176 -14.46 18.17 -3.13
CA ILE A 176 -13.34 18.30 -4.07
C ILE A 176 -12.38 17.10 -3.93
N VAL A 177 -12.00 16.74 -2.70
CA VAL A 177 -11.11 15.58 -2.46
C VAL A 177 -11.74 14.30 -3.01
N ALA A 178 -13.03 14.08 -2.73
CA ALA A 178 -13.78 12.93 -3.23
C ALA A 178 -13.88 12.94 -4.76
N PHE A 179 -14.16 14.10 -5.37
CA PHE A 179 -14.25 14.27 -6.82
C PHE A 179 -12.93 13.97 -7.52
N ILE A 180 -11.81 14.55 -7.07
CA ILE A 180 -10.48 14.29 -7.63
C ILE A 180 -10.12 12.80 -7.52
N THR A 181 -10.37 12.20 -6.36
CA THR A 181 -10.15 10.77 -6.14
C THR A 181 -11.01 9.93 -7.08
N ALA A 182 -12.29 10.29 -7.24
CA ALA A 182 -13.21 9.57 -8.09
C ALA A 182 -12.85 9.68 -9.58
N LEU A 183 -12.40 10.86 -10.03
CA LEU A 183 -11.91 11.05 -11.40
C LEU A 183 -10.75 10.10 -11.73
N TRP A 184 -9.82 9.89 -10.80
CA TRP A 184 -8.74 8.93 -11.02
C TRP A 184 -9.25 7.49 -11.02
N TYR A 185 -9.89 7.05 -9.93
CA TYR A 185 -10.18 5.63 -9.71
C TYR A 185 -11.39 5.09 -10.48
N PHE A 186 -12.38 5.93 -10.78
CA PHE A 186 -13.63 5.50 -11.41
C PHE A 186 -13.81 6.01 -12.84
N TYR A 187 -12.92 6.88 -13.33
CA TYR A 187 -12.91 7.31 -14.72
C TYR A 187 -11.58 7.01 -15.40
N TRP A 188 -10.47 7.53 -14.88
CA TRP A 188 -9.17 7.42 -15.55
C TRP A 188 -8.60 6.00 -15.53
N VAL A 189 -8.63 5.31 -14.38
CA VAL A 189 -8.15 3.93 -14.26
C VAL A 189 -8.95 2.98 -15.18
N PRO A 190 -10.31 3.01 -15.20
CA PRO A 190 -11.08 2.23 -16.17
C PRO A 190 -10.73 2.55 -17.63
N HIS A 191 -10.50 3.82 -17.97
CA HIS A 191 -10.03 4.21 -19.30
C HIS A 191 -8.69 3.54 -19.62
N LEU A 192 -7.68 3.67 -18.74
CA LEU A 192 -6.37 3.03 -18.92
C LEU A 192 -6.49 1.51 -19.10
N THR A 193 -7.28 0.84 -18.25
CA THR A 193 -7.51 -0.61 -18.36
C THR A 193 -8.16 -0.98 -19.69
N SER A 194 -9.21 -0.26 -20.11
CA SER A 194 -9.91 -0.55 -21.36
C SER A 194 -9.06 -0.31 -22.61
N THR A 195 -8.18 0.69 -22.58
CA THR A 195 -7.36 1.10 -23.73
C THR A 195 -6.04 0.33 -23.80
N TYR A 196 -5.39 0.06 -22.67
CA TYR A 196 -4.05 -0.54 -22.61
C TYR A 196 -4.03 -1.97 -22.07
N GLN A 197 -5.18 -2.49 -21.66
CA GLN A 197 -5.41 -3.91 -21.35
C GLN A 197 -4.58 -4.47 -20.18
N TYR A 198 -4.15 -3.60 -19.26
CA TYR A 198 -3.45 -4.01 -18.05
C TYR A 198 -4.00 -3.30 -16.81
N GLU A 199 -4.37 -4.07 -15.78
CA GLU A 199 -4.91 -3.57 -14.52
C GLU A 199 -4.16 -4.11 -13.31
N LEU A 200 -4.08 -3.29 -12.25
CA LEU A 200 -3.46 -3.71 -10.99
C LEU A 200 -4.45 -4.30 -9.98
N TYR A 201 -5.72 -3.91 -10.04
CA TYR A 201 -6.78 -4.49 -9.19
C TYR A 201 -8.02 -4.76 -10.02
N PHE A 202 -8.63 -5.92 -9.77
CA PHE A 202 -9.82 -6.39 -10.46
C PHE A 202 -11.07 -5.78 -9.81
N PRO A 203 -11.85 -4.95 -10.51
CA PRO A 203 -13.07 -4.38 -9.96
C PRO A 203 -14.11 -5.49 -9.73
N LYS A 204 -14.60 -5.62 -8.48
CA LYS A 204 -15.62 -6.60 -8.11
C LYS A 204 -16.95 -5.93 -7.80
N THR A 205 -18.08 -6.61 -8.00
CA THR A 205 -19.34 -6.11 -7.42
C THR A 205 -19.33 -6.30 -5.89
N LEU A 206 -20.22 -5.59 -5.17
CA LEU A 206 -20.36 -5.80 -3.73
C LEU A 206 -20.84 -7.23 -3.42
N ALA A 207 -21.66 -7.83 -4.29
CA ALA A 207 -22.13 -9.19 -4.14
C ALA A 207 -20.99 -10.21 -4.27
N ASP A 208 -20.18 -10.10 -5.32
CA ASP A 208 -19.03 -11.00 -5.54
C ASP A 208 -18.04 -10.90 -4.38
N GLY A 209 -17.73 -9.67 -3.96
CA GLY A 209 -16.83 -9.42 -2.86
C GLY A 209 -17.31 -10.01 -1.53
N PHE A 210 -18.62 -9.92 -1.25
CA PHE A 210 -19.21 -10.55 -0.07
C PHE A 210 -19.13 -12.09 -0.12
N LEU A 211 -19.41 -12.70 -1.28
CA LEU A 211 -19.32 -14.15 -1.46
C LEU A 211 -17.90 -14.67 -1.25
N GLU A 212 -16.90 -13.97 -1.77
CA GLU A 212 -15.49 -14.33 -1.55
C GLU A 212 -15.08 -14.21 -0.07
N LEU A 213 -15.51 -13.13 0.62
CA LEU A 213 -15.18 -12.93 2.03
C LEU A 213 -15.70 -14.05 2.92
N LYS A 214 -16.84 -14.67 2.58
CA LYS A 214 -17.43 -15.78 3.33
C LYS A 214 -16.45 -16.96 3.47
N ASN A 215 -15.59 -17.18 2.49
CA ASN A 215 -14.59 -18.25 2.52
C ASN A 215 -13.31 -17.88 3.32
N HIS A 216 -13.19 -16.64 3.77
CA HIS A 216 -12.00 -16.10 4.43
C HIS A 216 -12.30 -15.41 5.77
N ILE A 217 -13.41 -15.74 6.42
CA ILE A 217 -13.83 -15.11 7.69
C ILE A 217 -12.76 -15.20 8.79
N PRO A 218 -12.06 -16.34 9.03
CA PRO A 218 -11.01 -16.39 10.05
C PRO A 218 -9.85 -15.42 9.75
N ASP A 219 -9.43 -15.34 8.48
CA ASP A 219 -8.37 -14.43 8.04
C ASP A 219 -8.80 -12.96 8.11
N LEU A 220 -10.08 -12.68 7.81
CA LEU A 220 -10.67 -11.36 7.97
C LEU A 220 -10.53 -10.86 9.41
N PHE A 221 -10.96 -11.66 10.39
CA PHE A 221 -10.84 -11.30 11.80
C PHE A 221 -9.37 -11.19 12.24
N LYS A 222 -8.48 -12.04 11.71
CA LYS A 222 -7.03 -11.97 11.97
C LYS A 222 -6.41 -10.64 11.53
N ARG A 223 -7.00 -9.93 10.57
CA ARG A 223 -6.55 -8.58 10.21
C ARG A 223 -6.73 -7.59 11.37
N PHE A 224 -7.81 -7.73 12.12
CA PHE A 224 -8.13 -6.86 13.25
C PHE A 224 -7.48 -7.31 14.56
N TYR A 225 -7.66 -8.56 14.98
CA TYR A 225 -7.20 -8.99 16.31
C TYR A 225 -5.68 -9.16 16.42
N PHE A 226 -4.99 -9.33 15.29
CA PHE A 226 -3.53 -9.51 15.28
C PHE A 226 -2.83 -8.58 14.28
N SER A 227 -3.19 -8.61 13.00
CA SER A 227 -2.37 -7.93 11.97
C SER A 227 -2.28 -6.41 12.16
N ALA A 228 -3.32 -5.76 12.67
CA ALA A 228 -3.34 -4.32 12.94
C ALA A 228 -2.21 -3.88 13.89
N PHE A 229 -1.99 -4.61 14.97
CA PHE A 229 -1.03 -4.22 16.01
C PHE A 229 0.21 -5.12 16.09
N LEU A 230 0.11 -6.35 15.59
CA LEU A 230 1.07 -7.44 15.82
C LEU A 230 1.29 -7.69 17.32
N SER A 231 0.27 -7.36 18.14
CA SER A 231 0.27 -7.48 19.59
C SER A 231 -1.14 -7.81 20.07
N TYR A 232 -1.31 -8.92 20.77
CA TYR A 232 -2.57 -9.28 21.41
C TYR A 232 -2.87 -8.35 22.59
N ILE A 233 -1.84 -7.87 23.29
CA ILE A 233 -2.00 -6.91 24.39
C ILE A 233 -2.61 -5.60 23.88
N ALA A 234 -2.13 -5.07 22.75
CA ALA A 234 -2.70 -3.88 22.13
C ALA A 234 -4.14 -4.10 21.68
N PHE A 235 -4.49 -5.30 21.18
CA PHE A 235 -5.87 -5.63 20.83
C PHE A 235 -6.78 -5.70 22.07
N VAL A 236 -6.32 -6.26 23.18
CA VAL A 236 -7.07 -6.23 24.45
C VAL A 236 -7.27 -4.78 24.92
N SER A 237 -6.24 -3.94 24.84
CA SER A 237 -6.37 -2.49 25.11
C SER A 237 -7.38 -1.81 24.19
N PHE A 238 -7.45 -2.19 22.91
CA PHE A 238 -8.47 -1.72 21.97
C PHE A 238 -9.89 -2.08 22.44
N ILE A 239 -10.13 -3.33 22.84
CA ILE A 239 -11.46 -3.76 23.33
C ILE A 239 -11.86 -3.01 24.61
N ILE A 240 -10.95 -2.91 25.59
CA ILE A 240 -11.19 -2.15 26.82
C ILE A 240 -11.46 -0.67 26.51
N GLY A 241 -10.71 -0.11 25.56
CA GLY A 241 -10.87 1.26 25.08
C GLY A 241 -12.26 1.51 24.50
N ALA A 242 -12.75 0.61 23.64
CA ALA A 242 -14.09 0.70 23.08
C ALA A 242 -15.17 0.68 24.18
N ILE A 243 -15.01 -0.18 25.20
CA ILE A 243 -15.91 -0.22 26.36
C ILE A 243 -15.89 1.11 27.13
N PHE A 244 -14.72 1.69 27.37
CA PHE A 244 -14.61 2.97 28.07
C PHE A 244 -15.17 4.13 27.24
N LEU A 245 -14.97 4.18 25.93
CA LEU A 245 -15.59 5.21 25.08
C LEU A 245 -17.12 5.22 25.21
N VAL A 246 -17.74 4.05 25.31
CA VAL A 246 -19.19 3.90 25.56
C VAL A 246 -19.56 4.34 26.98
N LYS A 247 -18.86 3.84 28.00
CA LYS A 247 -19.14 4.19 29.41
C LYS A 247 -19.00 5.69 29.68
N ASP A 248 -17.98 6.30 29.10
CA ASP A 248 -17.68 7.73 29.24
C ASP A 248 -18.52 8.60 28.28
N LYS A 249 -19.46 7.99 27.53
CA LYS A 249 -20.41 8.67 26.65
C LYS A 249 -19.72 9.57 25.63
N MET A 250 -18.60 9.12 25.05
CA MET A 250 -17.87 9.85 24.03
C MET A 250 -18.54 9.75 22.65
N TYR A 251 -19.79 10.26 22.56
CA TYR A 251 -20.65 10.06 21.39
C TYR A 251 -20.03 10.57 20.08
N TYR A 252 -19.34 11.70 20.08
CA TYR A 252 -18.66 12.18 18.86
C TYR A 252 -17.54 11.25 18.39
N ALA A 253 -16.74 10.70 19.32
CA ALA A 253 -15.70 9.74 18.99
C ALA A 253 -16.31 8.42 18.48
N LEU A 254 -17.35 7.91 19.14
CA LEU A 254 -18.06 6.71 18.74
C LEU A 254 -18.71 6.86 17.36
N SER A 255 -19.36 7.99 17.08
CA SER A 255 -19.94 8.28 15.76
C SER A 255 -18.88 8.38 14.68
N GLY A 256 -17.73 8.98 14.98
CA GLY A 256 -16.58 9.02 14.07
C GLY A 256 -16.01 7.63 13.77
N LEU A 257 -15.86 6.79 14.79
CA LEU A 257 -15.41 5.41 14.65
C LEU A 257 -16.42 4.56 13.86
N LEU A 258 -17.72 4.76 14.09
CA LEU A 258 -18.78 4.08 13.35
C LEU A 258 -18.76 4.48 11.86
N ALA A 259 -18.62 5.78 11.57
CA ALA A 259 -18.48 6.27 10.19
C ALA A 259 -17.26 5.64 9.50
N ALA A 260 -16.12 5.57 10.19
CA ALA A 260 -14.91 4.93 9.69
C ALA A 260 -15.11 3.44 9.43
N PHE A 261 -15.77 2.74 10.37
CA PHE A 261 -16.06 1.32 10.23
C PHE A 261 -16.99 1.03 9.04
N ILE A 262 -18.02 1.85 8.82
CA ILE A 262 -18.94 1.71 7.67
C ILE A 262 -18.19 1.92 6.35
N ILE A 263 -17.47 3.03 6.20
CA ILE A 263 -16.74 3.34 4.96
C ILE A 263 -15.65 2.31 4.68
N PHE A 264 -14.92 1.89 5.71
CA PHE A 264 -13.90 0.86 5.58
C PHE A 264 -14.50 -0.52 5.32
N GLY A 265 -15.68 -0.82 5.88
CA GLY A 265 -16.44 -2.04 5.59
C GLY A 265 -16.84 -2.15 4.12
N VAL A 266 -17.25 -1.04 3.48
CA VAL A 266 -17.50 -1.00 2.04
C VAL A 266 -16.22 -1.36 1.26
N PHE A 267 -15.06 -0.85 1.67
CA PHE A 267 -13.78 -1.20 1.06
C PHE A 267 -13.42 -2.69 1.23
N ILE A 268 -13.62 -3.25 2.43
CA ILE A 268 -13.41 -4.67 2.71
C ILE A 268 -14.26 -5.53 1.78
N ILE A 269 -15.56 -5.21 1.67
CA ILE A 269 -16.47 -5.93 0.77
C ILE A 269 -16.01 -5.79 -0.68
N LYS A 270 -15.71 -4.57 -1.13
CA LYS A 270 -15.31 -4.30 -2.52
C LYS A 270 -14.02 -5.03 -2.93
N THR A 271 -13.13 -5.31 -1.97
CA THR A 271 -11.86 -6.03 -2.23
C THR A 271 -11.96 -7.55 -2.09
N GLY A 272 -13.07 -8.07 -1.53
CA GLY A 272 -13.31 -9.51 -1.44
C GLY A 272 -12.21 -10.26 -0.71
N ALA A 273 -11.73 -11.37 -1.29
CA ALA A 273 -10.65 -12.19 -0.73
C ALA A 273 -9.29 -11.45 -0.59
N VAL A 274 -9.10 -10.30 -1.24
CA VAL A 274 -7.82 -9.57 -1.22
C VAL A 274 -7.53 -9.01 0.18
N PHE A 275 -8.52 -8.39 0.84
CA PHE A 275 -8.37 -7.85 2.19
C PHE A 275 -7.92 -8.89 3.23
N PRO A 276 -8.61 -10.03 3.40
CA PRO A 276 -8.22 -11.03 4.39
C PRO A 276 -6.91 -11.73 4.04
N THR A 277 -6.49 -11.78 2.79
CA THR A 277 -5.22 -12.43 2.39
C THR A 277 -3.99 -11.53 2.49
N HIS A 278 -4.17 -10.20 2.55
CA HIS A 278 -3.06 -9.23 2.58
C HIS A 278 -3.10 -8.39 3.85
N ASN A 279 -2.10 -8.56 4.73
CA ASN A 279 -2.08 -7.93 6.06
C ASN A 279 -2.14 -6.40 6.03
N TYR A 280 -1.54 -5.74 5.04
CA TYR A 280 -1.40 -4.29 4.97
C TYR A 280 -2.68 -3.54 4.62
N TYR A 281 -3.69 -4.23 4.09
CA TYR A 281 -4.96 -3.58 3.76
C TYR A 281 -5.66 -3.00 5.00
N ILE A 282 -5.29 -3.43 6.22
CA ILE A 282 -5.80 -2.89 7.49
C ILE A 282 -5.23 -1.50 7.85
N ILE A 283 -4.07 -1.11 7.30
CA ILE A 283 -3.31 0.10 7.70
C ILE A 283 -4.18 1.37 7.80
N PRO A 284 -5.08 1.68 6.86
CA PRO A 284 -5.96 2.85 6.95
C PRO A 284 -6.85 2.89 8.20
N PHE A 285 -7.18 1.72 8.77
CA PHE A 285 -8.03 1.63 9.95
C PHE A 285 -7.23 1.59 11.27
N VAL A 286 -5.92 1.31 11.22
CA VAL A 286 -5.07 1.22 12.42
C VAL A 286 -5.03 2.50 13.24
N PRO A 287 -5.00 3.73 12.68
CA PRO A 287 -5.07 4.97 13.49
C PRO A 287 -6.30 5.05 14.40
N PHE A 288 -7.46 4.56 13.95
CA PHE A 288 -8.68 4.49 14.75
C PHE A 288 -8.57 3.48 15.89
N MET A 289 -8.00 2.30 15.59
CA MET A 289 -7.76 1.27 16.58
C MET A 289 -6.73 1.75 17.61
N ALA A 290 -5.65 2.42 17.18
CA ALA A 290 -4.61 2.95 18.04
C ALA A 290 -5.13 4.08 18.95
N PHE A 291 -5.98 4.97 18.43
CA PHE A 291 -6.71 5.96 19.25
C PHE A 291 -7.53 5.27 20.36
N THR A 292 -8.31 4.26 19.98
CA THR A 292 -9.20 3.55 20.91
C THR A 292 -8.39 2.78 21.96
N ALA A 293 -7.31 2.11 21.57
CA ALA A 293 -6.40 1.43 22.49
C ALA A 293 -5.70 2.42 23.43
N GLY A 294 -5.19 3.53 22.89
CA GLY A 294 -4.55 4.60 23.66
C GLY A 294 -5.51 5.27 24.66
N TYR A 295 -6.81 5.32 24.34
CA TYR A 295 -7.84 5.76 25.27
C TYR A 295 -7.87 4.89 26.53
N SER A 296 -7.81 3.57 26.40
CA SER A 296 -7.78 2.65 27.56
C SER A 296 -6.54 2.87 28.43
N VAL A 297 -5.37 2.97 27.82
CA VAL A 297 -4.09 3.17 28.52
C VAL A 297 -4.05 4.53 29.21
N SER A 298 -4.75 5.53 28.66
CA SER A 298 -4.86 6.84 29.29
C SER A 298 -5.61 6.83 30.63
N LYS A 299 -6.44 5.80 30.92
CA LYS A 299 -7.25 5.71 32.13
C LYS A 299 -6.53 5.13 33.34
N ILE A 300 -5.37 4.51 33.15
CA ILE A 300 -4.58 3.91 34.23
C ILE A 300 -3.41 4.82 34.65
N SER A 301 -2.85 4.59 35.84
CA SER A 301 -1.72 5.39 36.37
C SER A 301 -0.49 5.37 35.45
N ASN A 302 0.38 6.38 35.52
CA ASN A 302 1.57 6.50 34.66
C ASN A 302 2.49 5.26 34.72
N LYS A 303 2.70 4.71 35.93
CA LYS A 303 3.52 3.51 36.12
C LYS A 303 2.97 2.33 35.31
N TRP A 304 1.68 2.04 35.45
CA TRP A 304 1.05 0.92 34.75
C TRP A 304 0.88 1.17 33.26
N ALA A 305 0.62 2.41 32.85
CA ALA A 305 0.57 2.78 31.44
C ALA A 305 1.92 2.55 30.75
N ALA A 306 3.04 2.93 31.40
CA ALA A 306 4.38 2.66 30.88
C ALA A 306 4.66 1.16 30.76
N VAL A 307 4.25 0.35 31.75
CA VAL A 307 4.38 -1.12 31.69
C VAL A 307 3.58 -1.69 30.51
N VAL A 308 2.31 -1.30 30.36
CA VAL A 308 1.46 -1.79 29.26
C VAL A 308 2.03 -1.40 27.90
N CYS A 309 2.45 -0.14 27.72
CA CYS A 309 3.09 0.31 26.48
C CYS A 309 4.40 -0.43 26.19
N THR A 310 5.19 -0.72 27.22
CA THR A 310 6.43 -1.49 27.05
C THR A 310 6.15 -2.92 26.60
N LEU A 311 5.15 -3.58 27.20
CA LEU A 311 4.75 -4.93 26.80
C LEU A 311 4.19 -4.95 25.37
N ILE A 312 3.35 -3.97 25.00
CA ILE A 312 2.86 -3.81 23.63
C ILE A 312 4.02 -3.62 22.66
N PHE A 313 4.96 -2.74 22.99
CA PHE A 313 6.13 -2.48 22.15
C PHE A 313 6.96 -3.74 21.93
N VAL A 314 7.31 -4.46 23.02
CA VAL A 314 8.10 -5.69 22.94
C VAL A 314 7.39 -6.75 22.10
N GLU A 315 6.10 -7.02 22.36
CA GLU A 315 5.33 -8.01 21.62
C GLU A 315 5.23 -7.64 20.12
N ALA A 316 4.88 -6.39 19.82
CA ALA A 316 4.69 -5.92 18.44
C ALA A 316 5.99 -5.94 17.63
N ILE A 317 7.10 -5.51 18.23
CA ILE A 317 8.41 -5.47 17.57
C ILE A 317 8.99 -6.89 17.42
N ALA A 318 8.85 -7.75 18.44
CA ALA A 318 9.31 -9.14 18.35
C ALA A 318 8.56 -9.92 17.25
N ASN A 319 7.25 -9.69 17.09
CA ASN A 319 6.46 -10.28 16.00
C ASN A 319 6.84 -9.75 14.60
N GLN A 320 7.65 -8.70 14.51
CA GLN A 320 8.11 -8.07 13.26
C GLN A 320 9.60 -8.33 12.95
N GLN A 321 10.33 -9.02 13.83
CA GLN A 321 11.78 -9.20 13.69
C GLN A 321 12.22 -9.84 12.35
N HIS A 322 11.37 -10.71 11.80
CA HIS A 322 11.61 -11.41 10.53
C HIS A 322 11.68 -10.47 9.31
N ASP A 323 11.23 -9.23 9.46
CA ASP A 323 11.16 -8.21 8.41
C ASP A 323 12.34 -7.22 8.48
N PHE A 324 13.26 -7.35 9.44
CA PHE A 324 14.33 -6.36 9.67
C PHE A 324 15.50 -6.51 8.71
N PHE A 325 15.76 -7.74 8.25
CA PHE A 325 16.89 -8.04 7.38
C PHE A 325 16.42 -8.70 6.09
N ILE A 326 17.16 -8.43 5.01
CA ILE A 326 16.97 -9.14 3.75
C ILE A 326 17.39 -10.59 3.98
N LYS A 327 16.47 -11.53 3.75
CA LYS A 327 16.77 -12.95 3.86
C LYS A 327 17.77 -13.39 2.79
N ASP A 328 18.79 -14.14 3.18
CA ASP A 328 19.84 -14.60 2.26
C ASP A 328 19.29 -15.45 1.11
N GLU A 329 18.21 -16.19 1.37
CA GLU A 329 17.51 -16.99 0.35
C GLU A 329 17.04 -16.17 -0.86
N ASN A 330 16.88 -14.84 -0.72
CA ASN A 330 16.44 -13.92 -1.77
C ASN A 330 17.59 -13.16 -2.45
N ARG A 331 18.81 -13.16 -1.90
CA ARG A 331 19.94 -12.36 -2.43
C ARG A 331 20.35 -12.77 -3.85
N TYR A 332 20.17 -14.05 -4.20
CA TYR A 332 20.51 -14.54 -5.54
C TYR A 332 19.78 -13.80 -6.67
N LYS A 333 18.58 -13.26 -6.41
CA LYS A 333 17.79 -12.50 -7.37
C LYS A 333 18.52 -11.24 -7.87
N LEU A 334 19.41 -10.67 -7.07
CA LEU A 334 20.23 -9.51 -7.47
C LEU A 334 21.19 -9.84 -8.62
N LYS A 335 21.53 -11.11 -8.85
CA LYS A 335 22.34 -11.54 -10.00
C LYS A 335 21.61 -11.32 -11.34
N LEU A 336 20.26 -11.26 -11.34
CA LEU A 336 19.46 -11.17 -12.56
C LEU A 336 19.75 -9.91 -13.38
N GLU A 337 20.07 -8.79 -12.76
CA GLU A 337 20.35 -7.55 -13.47
C GLU A 337 21.57 -7.71 -14.39
N LYS A 338 22.66 -8.24 -13.83
CA LYS A 338 23.89 -8.53 -14.59
C LYS A 338 23.68 -9.62 -15.64
N ILE A 339 22.87 -10.64 -15.35
CA ILE A 339 22.52 -11.67 -16.33
C ILE A 339 21.77 -11.04 -17.49
N GLY A 340 20.73 -10.24 -17.22
CA GLY A 340 19.93 -9.55 -18.23
C GLY A 340 20.76 -8.61 -19.10
N GLN A 341 21.68 -7.84 -18.50
CA GLN A 341 22.58 -6.94 -19.25
C GLN A 341 23.52 -7.68 -20.22
N ASN A 342 24.00 -8.87 -19.82
CA ASN A 342 25.01 -9.59 -20.60
C ASN A 342 24.43 -10.55 -21.65
N THR A 343 23.14 -10.90 -21.55
CA THR A 343 22.57 -12.03 -22.30
C THR A 343 21.31 -11.66 -23.09
N ILE A 344 20.75 -10.47 -22.86
CA ILE A 344 19.47 -10.04 -23.42
C ILE A 344 19.59 -8.61 -23.92
N ASP A 345 19.29 -8.37 -25.18
CA ASP A 345 19.26 -7.02 -25.75
C ASP A 345 18.05 -6.22 -25.20
N ASP A 346 18.16 -4.89 -25.13
CA ASP A 346 17.11 -4.05 -24.54
C ASP A 346 15.77 -4.09 -25.29
N LYS A 347 15.79 -4.51 -26.56
CA LYS A 347 14.59 -4.63 -27.41
C LYS A 347 13.96 -6.02 -27.34
N GLU A 348 14.64 -7.01 -26.78
CA GLU A 348 14.13 -8.37 -26.68
C GLU A 348 13.05 -8.48 -25.60
N LEU A 349 11.95 -9.15 -25.93
CA LEU A 349 10.93 -9.50 -24.95
C LEU A 349 11.26 -10.85 -24.31
N ILE A 350 11.02 -10.93 -23.01
CA ILE A 350 11.39 -12.09 -22.21
C ILE A 350 10.17 -12.83 -21.65
N VAL A 351 10.34 -14.12 -21.38
CA VAL A 351 9.43 -14.90 -20.53
C VAL A 351 10.21 -15.32 -19.30
N ILE A 352 9.69 -15.11 -18.10
CA ILE A 352 10.33 -15.53 -16.86
C ILE A 352 9.36 -16.28 -15.96
N ASN A 353 9.83 -17.34 -15.30
CA ASN A 353 9.01 -18.20 -14.45
C ASN A 353 8.74 -17.62 -13.03
N GLY A 354 8.50 -16.31 -12.93
CA GLY A 354 8.28 -15.59 -11.66
C GLY A 354 6.88 -15.75 -11.05
N GLY A 355 5.96 -16.40 -11.76
CA GLY A 355 4.56 -16.52 -11.35
C GLY A 355 3.89 -15.15 -11.18
N LYS A 356 3.09 -14.99 -10.12
CA LYS A 356 2.40 -13.73 -9.79
C LYS A 356 3.33 -12.64 -9.24
N SER A 357 4.57 -12.98 -8.85
CA SER A 357 5.48 -12.05 -8.21
C SER A 357 6.26 -11.24 -9.25
N PRO A 358 6.19 -9.90 -9.23
CA PRO A 358 6.92 -9.06 -10.18
C PRO A 358 8.43 -8.96 -9.88
N GLN A 359 8.94 -9.65 -8.85
CA GLN A 359 10.31 -9.46 -8.38
C GLN A 359 11.37 -9.86 -9.42
N LEU A 360 11.21 -11.03 -10.05
CA LEU A 360 12.24 -11.52 -10.98
C LEU A 360 12.31 -10.65 -12.24
N ILE A 361 11.15 -10.33 -12.83
CA ILE A 361 11.08 -9.43 -13.98
C ILE A 361 11.49 -8.00 -13.63
N TYR A 362 11.29 -7.56 -12.37
CA TYR A 362 11.89 -6.33 -11.88
C TYR A 362 13.41 -6.40 -11.93
N PHE A 363 14.04 -7.38 -11.29
CA PHE A 363 15.51 -7.43 -11.17
C PHE A 363 16.22 -7.70 -12.49
N ILE A 364 15.64 -8.47 -13.41
CA ILE A 364 16.26 -8.67 -14.73
C ILE A 364 16.25 -7.41 -15.60
N ASN A 365 15.41 -6.42 -15.27
CA ASN A 365 15.33 -5.14 -15.96
C ASN A 365 15.06 -5.27 -17.47
N LYS A 366 14.13 -6.17 -17.83
CA LYS A 366 13.67 -6.37 -19.23
C LYS A 366 12.15 -6.44 -19.27
N LYS A 367 11.58 -6.17 -20.46
CA LYS A 367 10.14 -6.20 -20.69
C LYS A 367 9.69 -7.59 -21.10
N GLY A 368 8.49 -7.99 -20.69
CA GLY A 368 7.94 -9.28 -21.09
C GLY A 368 6.89 -9.85 -20.14
N TRP A 369 6.88 -11.16 -20.01
CA TRP A 369 5.86 -11.91 -19.25
C TRP A 369 6.47 -12.57 -18.01
N SER A 370 5.78 -12.47 -16.88
CA SER A 370 6.03 -13.30 -15.70
C SER A 370 4.96 -14.38 -15.61
N VAL A 371 5.34 -15.64 -15.77
CA VAL A 371 4.43 -16.79 -15.87
C VAL A 371 4.70 -17.82 -14.78
N SER A 372 3.73 -18.66 -14.47
CA SER A 372 3.90 -19.78 -13.53
C SER A 372 4.63 -20.96 -14.18
N ASN A 373 5.29 -21.81 -13.39
CA ASN A 373 5.89 -23.06 -13.91
C ASN A 373 4.88 -23.93 -14.67
N LYS A 374 3.65 -24.08 -14.16
CA LYS A 374 2.55 -24.78 -14.83
C LYS A 374 2.20 -24.22 -16.23
N PHE A 375 2.48 -22.94 -16.47
CA PHE A 375 2.28 -22.34 -17.79
C PHE A 375 3.35 -22.81 -18.77
N LEU A 376 4.58 -23.02 -18.28
CA LEU A 376 5.74 -23.42 -19.09
C LEU A 376 5.81 -24.93 -19.35
N GLU A 377 5.05 -25.75 -18.60
CA GLU A 377 4.93 -27.19 -18.85
C GLU A 377 4.30 -27.52 -20.22
N ASP A 378 3.58 -26.58 -20.80
CA ASP A 378 2.87 -26.72 -22.08
C ASP A 378 3.62 -25.99 -23.19
N PRO A 379 4.29 -26.71 -24.12
CA PRO A 379 5.05 -26.10 -25.21
C PRO A 379 4.22 -25.15 -26.08
N THR A 380 2.92 -25.44 -26.25
CA THR A 380 2.03 -24.60 -27.08
C THR A 380 1.87 -23.19 -26.52
N LYS A 381 1.97 -23.05 -25.19
CA LYS A 381 1.92 -21.75 -24.53
C LYS A 381 3.21 -20.96 -24.71
N ILE A 382 4.36 -21.64 -24.69
CA ILE A 382 5.65 -21.00 -25.02
C ILE A 382 5.61 -20.51 -26.47
N ASP A 383 5.14 -21.35 -27.40
CA ASP A 383 5.00 -20.97 -28.81
C ASP A 383 4.02 -19.79 -28.99
N SER A 384 2.95 -19.73 -28.19
CA SER A 384 2.04 -18.58 -28.19
C SER A 384 2.77 -17.27 -27.84
N LEU A 385 3.64 -17.28 -26.83
CA LEU A 385 4.40 -16.08 -26.44
C LEU A 385 5.49 -15.73 -27.46
N LYS A 386 6.10 -16.73 -28.10
CA LYS A 386 7.02 -16.51 -29.23
C LYS A 386 6.33 -15.81 -30.39
N SER A 387 5.10 -16.21 -30.72
CA SER A 387 4.30 -15.54 -31.77
C SER A 387 3.99 -14.07 -31.44
N LEU A 388 4.01 -13.71 -30.15
CA LEU A 388 3.89 -12.33 -29.66
C LEU A 388 5.24 -11.61 -29.52
N GLY A 389 6.34 -12.22 -29.98
CA GLY A 389 7.66 -11.61 -30.02
C GLY A 389 8.58 -11.94 -28.84
N ALA A 390 8.25 -12.93 -28.00
CA ALA A 390 9.18 -13.42 -26.98
C ALA A 390 10.42 -14.05 -27.62
N GLN A 391 11.61 -13.65 -27.17
CA GLN A 391 12.90 -14.10 -27.72
C GLN A 391 13.74 -14.87 -26.69
N LYS A 392 13.61 -14.57 -25.40
CA LYS A 392 14.36 -15.27 -24.34
C LYS A 392 13.43 -15.86 -23.29
N LEU A 393 13.79 -17.03 -22.77
CA LEU A 393 13.13 -17.67 -21.63
C LEU A 393 14.11 -17.78 -20.46
N ILE A 394 13.71 -17.25 -19.30
CA ILE A 394 14.51 -17.23 -18.08
C ILE A 394 13.87 -18.14 -17.04
N ILE A 395 14.68 -19.05 -16.51
CA ILE A 395 14.26 -20.05 -15.53
C ILE A 395 15.02 -19.84 -14.22
N ASP A 396 14.28 -19.57 -13.16
CA ASP A 396 14.73 -19.70 -11.78
C ASP A 396 14.75 -21.18 -11.39
N LYS A 397 15.96 -21.72 -11.24
CA LYS A 397 16.21 -23.13 -10.91
C LYS A 397 15.75 -23.51 -9.50
N LYS A 398 15.49 -22.54 -8.62
CA LYS A 398 14.93 -22.81 -7.29
C LYS A 398 13.46 -23.21 -7.35
N THR A 399 12.74 -22.82 -8.40
CA THR A 399 11.30 -23.08 -8.53
C THR A 399 10.98 -24.10 -9.60
N SER A 400 11.88 -24.34 -10.55
CA SER A 400 11.72 -25.32 -11.63
C SER A 400 13.03 -25.99 -12.00
N THR A 401 12.98 -27.29 -12.27
CA THR A 401 14.11 -28.08 -12.79
C THR A 401 13.86 -28.55 -14.23
N MET A 402 12.84 -28.01 -14.90
CA MET A 402 12.51 -28.36 -16.28
C MET A 402 13.60 -27.89 -17.24
N ASN A 403 13.95 -28.74 -18.20
CA ASN A 403 14.77 -28.38 -19.35
C ASN A 403 13.88 -28.12 -20.56
N TYR A 404 14.29 -27.18 -21.40
CA TYR A 404 13.56 -26.79 -22.60
C TYR A 404 14.44 -27.06 -23.83
N PRO A 405 13.84 -27.43 -24.98
CA PRO A 405 14.55 -27.84 -26.20
C PRO A 405 15.12 -26.63 -26.98
N PHE A 406 15.74 -25.70 -26.27
CA PHE A 406 16.28 -24.44 -26.78
C PHE A 406 17.75 -24.30 -26.40
N LYS A 407 18.53 -23.59 -27.20
CA LYS A 407 19.93 -23.32 -26.86
C LYS A 407 20.02 -22.46 -25.60
N LYS A 408 20.92 -22.82 -24.68
CA LYS A 408 21.19 -22.03 -23.47
C LYS A 408 22.15 -20.89 -23.80
N ALA A 409 21.66 -19.66 -23.79
CA ALA A 409 22.48 -18.45 -23.86
C ALA A 409 23.25 -18.21 -22.54
N TYR A 410 22.71 -18.71 -21.42
CA TYR A 410 23.37 -18.68 -20.12
C TYR A 410 22.95 -19.86 -19.26
N ASN A 411 23.89 -20.45 -18.54
CA ASN A 411 23.63 -21.49 -17.55
C ASN A 411 24.44 -21.21 -16.29
N GLY A 412 23.75 -20.75 -15.25
CA GLY A 412 24.33 -20.45 -13.96
C GLY A 412 23.83 -21.36 -12.85
N GLU A 413 24.30 -21.07 -11.64
CA GLU A 413 23.93 -21.79 -10.42
C GLU A 413 22.41 -21.72 -10.14
N HIS A 414 21.80 -20.54 -10.29
CA HIS A 414 20.39 -20.32 -9.95
C HIS A 414 19.50 -19.99 -11.15
N PHE A 415 20.07 -19.56 -12.27
CA PHE A 415 19.31 -19.12 -13.43
C PHE A 415 19.83 -19.74 -14.71
N GLU A 416 18.92 -19.99 -15.63
CA GLU A 416 19.21 -20.35 -17.02
C GLU A 416 18.50 -19.37 -17.94
N VAL A 417 19.14 -19.01 -19.05
CA VAL A 417 18.55 -18.20 -20.13
C VAL A 417 18.60 -19.02 -21.40
N TYR A 418 17.45 -19.23 -22.00
CA TYR A 418 17.26 -19.96 -23.24
C TYR A 418 16.94 -18.99 -24.37
N ASP A 419 17.50 -19.24 -25.54
CA ASP A 419 17.14 -18.55 -26.77
C ASP A 419 15.95 -19.25 -27.44
N LEU A 420 14.79 -18.60 -27.50
CA LEU A 420 13.58 -19.21 -28.02
C LEU A 420 13.57 -19.33 -29.54
N LEU A 421 14.50 -18.66 -30.24
CA LEU A 421 14.63 -18.66 -31.69
C LEU A 421 15.68 -19.67 -32.18
N GLU A 422 16.59 -20.11 -31.30
CA GLU A 422 17.64 -21.10 -31.61
C GLU A 422 17.31 -22.47 -30.98
N PRO A 423 17.01 -23.52 -31.78
CA PRO A 423 16.81 -24.86 -31.24
C PRO A 423 18.11 -25.40 -30.62
N GLN A 424 17.98 -26.33 -29.67
CA GLN A 424 19.15 -27.01 -29.11
C GLN A 424 19.81 -27.86 -30.20
N GLU A 425 21.11 -27.65 -30.48
CA GLU A 425 21.87 -28.51 -31.38
C GLU A 425 21.90 -29.95 -30.79
N LEU A 426 21.51 -30.92 -31.63
CA LEU A 426 21.38 -32.35 -31.29
C LEU A 426 22.74 -33.03 -31.07
#